data_AF-A0A2H6IYX6-F1
#
_entry.id   AF-A0A2H6IYX6-F1
#
_cell.length_a   1.000
_cell.length_b   1.000
_cell.length_c   1.000
_cell.angle_alpha   90.00
_cell.angle_beta   90.00
_cell.angle_gamma   90.00
#
_symmetry.space_group_name_H-M   'P 1'
#
loop_
_entity.id
_entity.type
_entity.pdbx_description
1 polymer ?
#
loop_
_entity_poly.entity_id
_entity_poly.type
_entity_poly.pdbx_seq_one_letter_code
_entity_poly.pdbx_strand_id
1 'polypeptide(L)'
;MPKDLTKLPYRPCVGIVLLNADGLVWVGHRIPKWEGDASPSLWQMPQGGIDEGESPRHAALRELEEETGTDRARIIAECPRWLTYDLPGEALGLGLKGKYRGQSQKWFAMRFLGNDSDFNIDAPRGEIAEFDAWEWVTLSQACERIVAFKRPIYDQLLEEFGALAS
;
A
#
# COMPACT_ATOMS: atom_id res chain seq x y z
N MET A 1 -33.47 5.30 9.51
CA MET A 1 -32.74 6.31 8.72
C MET A 1 -31.70 5.60 7.87
N PRO A 2 -31.46 5.99 6.61
CA PRO A 2 -30.36 5.44 5.83
C PRO A 2 -29.03 5.71 6.53
N LYS A 3 -28.12 4.74 6.47
CA LYS A 3 -26.79 4.83 7.07
C LYS A 3 -25.99 5.91 6.35
N ASP A 4 -25.52 6.93 7.07
CA ASP A 4 -24.64 7.97 6.52
C ASP A 4 -23.24 7.39 6.31
N LEU A 5 -22.91 7.04 5.07
CA LEU A 5 -21.66 6.37 4.71
C LEU A 5 -20.42 7.25 4.93
N THR A 6 -20.59 8.57 4.98
CA THR A 6 -19.49 9.52 5.21
C THR A 6 -19.02 9.55 6.67
N LYS A 7 -19.81 8.99 7.59
CA LYS A 7 -19.51 8.88 9.02
C LYS A 7 -18.94 7.52 9.43
N LEU A 8 -18.70 6.62 8.48
CA LEU A 8 -18.04 5.36 8.76
C LEU A 8 -16.61 5.60 9.27
N PRO A 9 -16.06 4.71 10.11
CA PRO A 9 -14.67 4.82 10.55
C PRO A 9 -13.70 4.60 9.37
N TYR A 10 -12.43 4.92 9.60
CA TYR A 10 -11.34 4.49 8.73
C TYR A 10 -10.87 3.09 9.10
N ARG A 11 -10.50 2.27 8.11
CA ARG A 11 -9.83 0.98 8.37
C ARG A 11 -8.38 1.25 8.77
N PRO A 12 -7.90 0.70 9.90
CA PRO A 12 -6.49 0.79 10.27
C PRO A 12 -5.68 -0.10 9.31
N CYS A 13 -4.64 0.49 8.72
CA CYS A 13 -3.81 -0.16 7.72
C CYS A 13 -2.34 0.28 7.88
N VAL A 14 -1.46 -0.45 7.20
CA VAL A 14 -0.06 -0.08 7.00
C VAL A 14 0.22 0.12 5.52
N GLY A 15 1.30 0.84 5.21
CA GLY A 15 1.86 0.91 3.87
C GLY A 15 3.38 0.83 3.91
N ILE A 16 3.97 0.31 2.84
CA ILE A 16 5.41 0.03 2.78
C ILE A 16 6.02 0.79 1.60
N VAL A 17 7.01 1.64 1.86
CA VAL A 17 7.93 2.15 0.84
C VAL A 17 9.15 1.24 0.81
N LEU A 18 9.13 0.21 -0.03
CA LEU A 18 10.24 -0.73 -0.16
C LEU A 18 11.28 -0.17 -1.13
N LEU A 19 12.49 0.08 -0.64
CA LEU A 19 13.60 0.68 -1.38
C LEU A 19 14.65 -0.37 -1.73
N ASN A 20 15.10 -0.41 -2.99
CA ASN A 20 16.26 -1.20 -3.39
C ASN A 20 17.59 -0.47 -3.10
N ALA A 21 18.71 -1.04 -3.56
CA ALA A 21 20.05 -0.45 -3.37
C ALA A 21 20.27 0.83 -4.21
N ASP A 22 19.53 0.98 -5.31
CA ASP A 22 19.62 2.12 -6.24
C ASP A 22 18.67 3.27 -5.86
N GLY A 23 18.00 3.18 -4.70
CA GLY A 23 17.04 4.19 -4.24
C GLY A 23 15.67 4.13 -4.95
N LEU A 24 15.44 3.13 -5.80
CA LEU A 24 14.14 2.90 -6.43
C LEU A 24 13.16 2.24 -5.46
N VAL A 25 11.88 2.52 -5.64
CA VAL A 25 10.78 1.97 -4.87
C VAL A 25 10.04 0.88 -5.64
N TRP A 26 9.62 -0.15 -4.93
CA TRP A 26 8.82 -1.23 -5.49
C TRP A 26 7.36 -0.78 -5.66
N VAL A 27 6.79 -0.99 -6.84
CA VAL A 27 5.36 -0.82 -7.10
C VAL A 27 4.81 -2.06 -7.80
N GLY A 28 3.60 -2.46 -7.40
CA GLY A 28 2.86 -3.58 -8.01
C GLY A 28 1.65 -3.08 -8.79
N HIS A 29 1.37 -3.70 -9.93
CA HIS A 29 0.14 -3.52 -10.68
C HIS A 29 -0.96 -4.37 -10.05
N ARG A 30 -1.97 -3.73 -9.47
CA ARG A 30 -3.01 -4.39 -8.68
C ARG A 30 -4.00 -5.10 -9.58
N ILE A 31 -4.33 -6.35 -9.22
CA ILE A 31 -5.41 -7.11 -9.85
C ILE A 31 -6.76 -6.45 -9.51
N PRO A 32 -7.59 -6.05 -10.50
CA PRO A 32 -8.90 -5.48 -10.27
C PRO A 32 -9.80 -6.43 -9.46
N LYS A 33 -10.46 -5.91 -8.41
CA LYS A 33 -11.26 -6.76 -7.49
C LYS A 33 -12.75 -6.83 -7.85
N TRP A 34 -13.21 -6.01 -8.79
CA TRP A 34 -14.61 -5.95 -9.26
C TRP A 34 -14.71 -5.20 -10.60
N GLU A 35 -15.77 -5.43 -11.38
CA GLU A 35 -15.91 -4.93 -12.77
C GLU A 35 -15.87 -3.40 -12.92
N GLY A 36 -16.15 -2.62 -11.88
CA GLY A 36 -16.05 -1.16 -11.90
C GLY A 36 -14.78 -0.60 -11.28
N ASP A 37 -13.80 -1.45 -10.94
CA ASP A 37 -12.45 -1.07 -10.53
C ASP A 37 -11.60 -0.66 -11.75
N ALA A 38 -12.17 0.18 -12.62
CA ALA A 38 -11.62 0.58 -13.91
C ALA A 38 -10.68 1.78 -13.79
N SER A 39 -9.92 1.85 -12.69
CA SER A 39 -9.00 2.97 -12.52
C SER A 39 -7.92 2.92 -13.61
N PRO A 40 -7.64 4.02 -14.32
CA PRO A 40 -6.63 4.05 -15.38
C PRO A 40 -5.20 3.82 -14.86
N SER A 41 -5.01 3.80 -13.54
CA SER A 41 -3.71 3.64 -12.90
C SER A 41 -3.82 2.70 -11.71
N LEU A 42 -3.43 1.43 -11.90
CA LEU A 42 -3.56 0.37 -10.88
C LEU A 42 -2.26 0.09 -10.13
N TRP A 43 -1.23 0.91 -10.32
CA TRP A 43 0.05 0.72 -9.64
C TRP A 43 0.02 1.29 -8.23
N GLN A 44 0.49 0.50 -7.27
CA GLN A 44 0.64 0.94 -5.88
C GLN A 44 1.79 0.22 -5.18
N MET A 45 2.31 0.84 -4.12
CA MET A 45 3.18 0.22 -3.14
C MET A 45 2.38 -0.74 -2.22
N PRO A 46 3.04 -1.72 -1.55
CA PRO A 46 2.37 -2.71 -0.72
C PRO A 46 1.65 -2.08 0.48
N GLN A 47 0.47 -2.58 0.84
CA GLN A 47 -0.34 -2.05 1.93
C GLN A 47 -1.56 -2.92 2.32
N GLY A 48 -1.63 -3.35 3.58
CA GLY A 48 -2.82 -4.03 4.09
C GLY A 48 -3.24 -3.68 5.50
N GLY A 49 -4.03 -4.57 6.09
CA GLY A 49 -4.73 -4.32 7.36
C GLY A 49 -3.81 -4.43 8.56
N ILE A 50 -4.22 -3.79 9.66
CA ILE A 50 -3.67 -4.11 10.98
C ILE A 50 -4.70 -4.96 11.70
N ASP A 51 -4.29 -6.14 12.15
CA ASP A 51 -5.15 -7.04 12.91
C ASP A 51 -5.33 -6.61 14.37
N GLU A 52 -6.35 -7.15 15.03
CA GLU A 52 -6.63 -6.82 16.43
C GLU A 52 -5.47 -7.26 17.33
N GLY A 53 -4.92 -6.31 18.09
CA GLY A 53 -3.75 -6.53 18.95
C GLY A 53 -2.40 -6.55 18.22
N GLU A 54 -2.39 -6.41 16.88
CA GLU A 54 -1.17 -6.38 16.09
C GLU A 54 -0.51 -4.99 16.13
N SER A 55 0.82 -4.96 16.24
CA SER A 55 1.57 -3.70 16.15
C SER A 55 1.69 -3.26 14.68
N PRO A 56 1.65 -1.95 14.36
CA PRO A 56 1.87 -1.49 12.99
C PRO A 56 3.18 -1.96 12.36
N ARG A 57 4.24 -2.15 13.16
CA ARG A 57 5.52 -2.68 12.65
C ARG A 57 5.42 -4.14 12.23
N HIS A 58 4.73 -4.97 13.02
CA HIS A 58 4.52 -6.37 12.66
C HIS A 58 3.61 -6.49 11.43
N ALA A 59 2.51 -5.72 11.41
CA ALA A 59 1.61 -5.66 10.26
C ALA A 59 2.38 -5.29 8.98
N ALA A 60 3.25 -4.29 9.02
CA ALA A 60 4.00 -3.86 7.83
C ALA A 60 4.93 -4.96 7.28
N LEU A 61 5.59 -5.73 8.15
CA LEU A 61 6.45 -6.84 7.73
C LEU A 61 5.62 -8.01 7.18
N ARG A 62 4.51 -8.35 7.84
CA ARG A 62 3.58 -9.39 7.39
C ARG A 62 2.99 -9.06 6.02
N GLU A 63 2.43 -7.86 5.87
CA GLU A 63 1.81 -7.39 4.62
C GLU A 63 2.82 -7.30 3.47
N LEU A 64 4.07 -6.92 3.75
CA LEU A 64 5.13 -7.00 2.73
C LEU A 64 5.26 -8.43 2.20
N GLU A 65 5.38 -9.41 3.09
CA GLU A 65 5.55 -10.81 2.71
C GLU A 65 4.30 -11.38 2.03
N GLU A 66 3.11 -11.06 2.53
CA GLU A 66 1.82 -11.50 1.99
C GLU A 66 1.51 -10.91 0.62
N GLU A 67 1.96 -9.70 0.30
CA GLU A 67 1.65 -9.09 -1.00
C GLU A 67 2.77 -9.26 -2.04
N THR A 68 4.03 -9.41 -1.60
CA THR A 68 5.19 -9.47 -2.51
C THR A 68 5.93 -10.81 -2.51
N GLY A 69 5.62 -11.67 -1.54
CA GLY A 69 6.25 -12.98 -1.38
C GLY A 69 7.64 -12.95 -0.74
N THR A 70 8.13 -11.79 -0.26
CA THR A 70 9.48 -11.68 0.33
C THR A 70 9.47 -11.14 1.77
N ASP A 71 10.33 -11.70 2.61
CA ASP A 71 10.66 -11.22 3.96
C ASP A 71 12.06 -10.55 4.00
N ARG A 72 12.72 -10.41 2.85
CA ARG A 72 14.11 -9.94 2.72
C ARG A 72 14.21 -8.42 2.83
N ALA A 73 13.61 -7.83 3.85
CA ALA A 73 13.66 -6.39 4.08
C ALA A 73 13.79 -6.04 5.56
N ARG A 74 14.24 -4.80 5.83
CA ARG A 74 14.25 -4.24 7.19
C ARG A 74 13.67 -2.84 7.20
N ILE A 75 12.95 -2.51 8.27
CA ILE A 75 12.46 -1.14 8.49
C ILE A 75 13.64 -0.21 8.74
N ILE A 76 13.70 0.89 8.00
CA ILE A 76 14.71 1.95 8.16
C ILE A 76 14.12 3.28 8.61
N ALA A 77 12.83 3.51 8.37
CA ALA A 77 12.12 4.68 8.88
C ALA A 77 10.62 4.38 9.06
N GLU A 78 9.97 5.20 9.88
CA GLU A 78 8.53 5.16 10.13
C GLU A 78 7.99 6.57 9.95
N CYS A 79 6.90 6.72 9.21
CA CYS A 79 6.26 8.01 9.01
C CYS A 79 5.73 8.50 10.37
N PRO A 80 6.06 9.72 10.83
CA PRO A 80 5.71 10.19 12.17
C PRO A 80 4.20 10.29 12.37
N ARG A 81 3.45 10.51 11.29
CA ARG A 81 2.01 10.71 11.28
C ARG A 81 1.27 9.52 10.64
N TRP A 82 0.01 9.37 10.99
CA TRP A 82 -0.92 8.52 10.25
C TRP A 82 -1.47 9.31 9.06
N LEU A 83 -1.59 8.66 7.91
CA LEU A 83 -2.08 9.27 6.67
C LEU A 83 -3.43 8.67 6.31
N THR A 84 -4.40 9.50 5.92
CA THR A 84 -5.77 9.06 5.64
C THR A 84 -6.22 9.44 4.25
N TYR A 85 -7.02 8.59 3.62
CA TYR A 85 -7.76 8.93 2.41
C TYR A 85 -9.20 8.42 2.52
N ASP A 86 -10.12 9.11 1.84
CA ASP A 86 -11.49 8.67 1.65
C ASP A 86 -11.63 7.89 0.35
N LEU A 87 -12.50 6.89 0.36
CA LEU A 87 -12.93 6.21 -0.86
C LEU A 87 -13.76 7.17 -1.72
N PRO A 88 -13.65 7.08 -3.06
CA PRO A 88 -14.56 7.81 -3.94
C PRO A 88 -16.01 7.39 -3.71
N GLY A 89 -16.96 8.27 -4.01
CA GLY A 89 -18.38 8.07 -3.70
C GLY A 89 -18.97 6.76 -4.25
N GLU A 90 -18.51 6.33 -5.43
CA GLU A 90 -18.90 5.06 -6.06
C GLU A 90 -18.42 3.81 -5.31
N ALA A 91 -17.33 3.92 -4.54
CA ALA A 91 -16.79 2.83 -3.72
C ALA A 91 -17.32 2.87 -2.27
N LEU A 92 -17.95 3.97 -1.83
CA LEU A 92 -18.53 4.06 -0.48
C LEU A 92 -19.68 3.06 -0.31
N GLY A 93 -19.59 2.24 0.73
CA GLY A 93 -20.58 1.19 1.01
C GLY A 93 -20.37 -0.13 0.25
N LEU A 94 -19.48 -0.16 -0.74
CA LEU A 94 -19.07 -1.36 -1.48
C LEU A 94 -17.66 -1.80 -1.09
N GLY A 95 -16.71 -0.88 -1.20
CA GLY A 95 -15.32 -1.08 -0.81
C GLY A 95 -15.17 -1.35 0.68
N LEU A 96 -14.09 -2.06 1.05
CA LEU A 96 -13.76 -2.39 2.44
C LEU A 96 -14.95 -3.03 3.19
N LYS A 97 -15.67 -3.93 2.52
CA LYS A 97 -16.87 -4.63 3.03
C LYS A 97 -18.02 -3.70 3.45
N GLY A 98 -18.06 -2.47 2.93
CA GLY A 98 -19.06 -1.44 3.29
C GLY A 98 -18.97 -0.95 4.75
N LYS A 99 -17.88 -1.27 5.46
CA LYS A 99 -17.70 -0.95 6.88
C LYS A 99 -16.95 0.34 7.13
N TYR A 100 -16.22 0.85 6.13
CA TYR A 100 -15.29 1.96 6.27
C TYR A 100 -15.48 2.98 5.16
N ARG A 101 -15.19 4.25 5.45
CA ARG A 101 -15.20 5.33 4.44
C ARG A 101 -13.86 5.47 3.71
N GLY A 102 -12.82 4.81 4.20
CA GLY A 102 -11.45 5.00 3.75
C GLY A 102 -10.46 4.22 4.62
N GLN A 103 -9.18 4.53 4.49
CA GLN A 103 -8.12 3.94 5.31
C GLN A 103 -7.36 5.00 6.10
N SER A 104 -6.87 4.61 7.27
CA SER A 104 -5.88 5.33 8.07
C SER A 104 -4.63 4.48 8.11
N GLN A 105 -3.56 4.95 7.49
CA GLN A 105 -2.35 4.19 7.19
C GLN A 105 -1.16 4.69 8.00
N LYS A 106 -0.45 3.77 8.62
CA LYS A 106 0.89 4.00 9.16
C LYS A 106 1.92 3.51 8.14
N TRP A 107 2.79 4.40 7.69
CA TRP A 107 3.74 4.09 6.63
C TRP A 107 5.15 3.82 7.16
N PHE A 108 5.84 2.87 6.54
CA PHE A 108 7.21 2.48 6.86
C PHE A 108 8.07 2.50 5.60
N ALA A 109 9.26 3.07 5.69
CA ALA A 109 10.29 2.87 4.67
C ALA A 109 11.10 1.63 5.04
N MET A 110 11.30 0.74 4.08
CA MET A 110 12.05 -0.49 4.25
C MET A 110 13.17 -0.58 3.24
N ARG A 111 14.32 -1.13 3.64
CA ARG A 111 15.41 -1.46 2.72
C ARG A 111 15.30 -2.92 2.33
N PHE A 112 15.18 -3.19 1.04
CA PHE A 112 15.29 -4.53 0.48
C PHE A 112 16.75 -5.00 0.56
N LEU A 113 16.93 -6.25 0.98
CA LEU A 113 18.22 -6.90 1.24
C LEU A 113 18.43 -8.14 0.35
N GLY A 114 17.43 -8.48 -0.46
CA GLY A 114 17.43 -9.62 -1.36
C GLY A 114 17.81 -9.26 -2.79
N ASN A 115 17.34 -10.09 -3.70
CA ASN A 115 17.43 -9.92 -5.14
C ASN A 115 16.05 -10.12 -5.78
N ASP A 116 15.86 -9.69 -7.03
CA ASP A 116 14.54 -9.70 -7.66
C ASP A 116 13.88 -11.08 -7.74
N SER A 117 14.64 -12.19 -7.70
CA SER A 117 14.08 -13.55 -7.67
C SER A 117 13.48 -13.96 -6.32
N ASP A 118 13.65 -13.13 -5.28
CA ASP A 118 13.01 -13.33 -3.98
C ASP A 118 11.54 -12.89 -3.95
N PHE A 119 11.02 -12.23 -5.01
CA PHE A 119 9.61 -11.87 -5.13
C PHE A 119 8.78 -13.02 -5.71
N ASN A 120 7.61 -13.29 -5.11
CA ASN A 120 6.63 -14.24 -5.62
C ASN A 120 5.22 -13.67 -5.45
N ILE A 121 4.73 -13.00 -6.49
CA ILE A 121 3.43 -12.29 -6.49
C ILE A 121 2.27 -13.16 -6.99
N ASP A 122 2.53 -14.32 -7.62
CA ASP A 122 1.47 -15.17 -8.20
C ASP A 122 0.66 -15.93 -7.15
N ALA A 123 1.29 -16.27 -6.03
CA ALA A 123 0.66 -16.96 -4.90
C ALA A 123 1.47 -16.72 -3.61
N PRO A 124 1.64 -15.47 -3.17
CA PRO A 124 2.37 -15.19 -1.94
C PRO A 124 1.70 -15.94 -0.80
N ARG A 125 2.45 -16.85 -0.16
CA ARG A 125 1.99 -17.76 0.92
C ARG A 125 0.74 -18.62 0.59
N GLY A 126 0.38 -18.79 -0.69
CA GLY A 126 -0.82 -19.52 -1.09
C GLY A 126 -2.13 -18.73 -0.91
N GLU A 127 -2.03 -17.42 -0.74
CA GLU A 127 -3.17 -16.50 -0.73
C GLU A 127 -3.52 -15.99 -2.14
N ILE A 128 -4.62 -15.25 -2.24
CA ILE A 128 -5.03 -14.61 -3.49
C ILE A 128 -4.03 -13.50 -3.82
N ALA A 129 -3.40 -13.59 -4.99
CA ALA A 129 -2.49 -12.57 -5.49
C ALA A 129 -3.13 -11.18 -5.47
N GLU A 130 -2.40 -10.20 -4.91
CA GLU A 130 -2.80 -8.78 -4.97
C GLU A 130 -2.32 -8.11 -6.28
N PHE A 131 -1.19 -8.58 -6.80
CA PHE A 131 -0.48 -7.98 -7.94
C PHE A 131 -0.24 -9.01 -9.04
N ASP A 132 -0.30 -8.58 -10.31
CA ASP A 132 0.02 -9.40 -11.49
C ASP A 132 1.31 -8.97 -12.21
N ALA A 133 1.87 -7.82 -11.84
CA ALA A 133 3.16 -7.32 -12.29
C ALA A 133 3.77 -6.41 -11.22
N TRP A 134 5.09 -6.18 -11.31
CA TRP A 134 5.79 -5.25 -10.45
C TRP A 134 6.98 -4.59 -11.16
N GLU A 135 7.37 -3.40 -10.69
CA GLU A 135 8.51 -2.64 -11.21
C GLU A 135 9.25 -1.89 -10.10
N TRP A 136 10.55 -1.66 -10.32
CA TRP A 136 11.32 -0.66 -9.58
C TRP A 136 11.18 0.70 -10.29
N VAL A 137 10.73 1.72 -9.57
CA VAL A 137 10.53 3.08 -10.11
C VAL A 137 11.05 4.13 -9.14
N THR A 138 11.22 5.38 -9.56
CA THR A 138 11.47 6.46 -8.59
C THR A 138 10.22 6.73 -7.76
N LEU A 139 10.37 7.24 -6.53
CA LEU A 139 9.21 7.58 -5.69
C LEU A 139 8.31 8.64 -6.36
N SER A 140 8.89 9.55 -7.14
CA SER A 140 8.12 10.51 -7.97
C SER A 140 7.28 9.80 -9.05
N GLN A 141 7.84 8.81 -9.74
CA GLN A 141 7.10 8.00 -10.72
C GLN A 141 5.99 7.18 -10.05
N ALA A 142 6.22 6.65 -8.84
CA ALA A 142 5.16 5.98 -8.09
C ALA A 142 3.99 6.93 -7.78
N CYS A 143 4.27 8.20 -7.45
CA CYS A 143 3.22 9.21 -7.28
C CYS A 143 2.43 9.44 -8.58
N GLU A 144 3.07 9.44 -9.75
CA GLU A 144 2.40 9.62 -11.05
C GLU A 144 1.49 8.45 -11.44
N ARG A 145 1.77 7.24 -10.92
CA ARG A 145 1.06 6.01 -11.28
C ARG A 145 0.04 5.55 -10.24
N ILE A 146 -0.15 6.26 -9.14
CA ILE A 146 -1.17 5.90 -8.14
C ILE A 146 -2.55 6.45 -8.54
N VAL A 147 -3.60 5.75 -8.13
CA VAL A 147 -4.99 6.24 -8.21
C VAL A 147 -5.14 7.64 -7.58
N ALA A 148 -5.90 8.52 -8.23
CA ALA A 148 -5.97 9.95 -7.88
C ALA A 148 -6.32 10.23 -6.41
N PHE A 149 -7.26 9.48 -5.82
CA PHE A 149 -7.67 9.73 -4.43
C PHE A 149 -6.60 9.33 -3.39
N LYS A 150 -5.61 8.51 -3.75
CA LYS A 150 -4.45 8.19 -2.89
C LYS A 150 -3.24 9.09 -3.17
N ARG A 151 -3.23 9.88 -4.26
CA ARG A 151 -2.12 10.75 -4.64
C ARG A 151 -1.63 11.66 -3.49
N PRO A 152 -2.49 12.31 -2.68
CA PRO A 152 -2.03 13.16 -1.58
C PRO A 152 -1.25 12.41 -0.49
N ILE A 153 -1.47 11.10 -0.33
CA ILE A 153 -0.65 10.28 0.57
C ILE A 153 0.74 10.10 -0.04
N TYR A 154 0.82 9.77 -1.33
CA TYR A 154 2.08 9.52 -2.02
C TYR A 154 2.96 10.78 -2.07
N ASP A 155 2.35 11.95 -2.30
CA ASP A 155 3.09 13.23 -2.26
C ASP A 155 3.69 13.48 -0.85
N GLN A 156 2.96 13.18 0.23
CA GLN A 156 3.51 13.26 1.59
C GLN A 156 4.61 12.22 1.86
N LEU A 157 4.53 11.03 1.25
CA LEU A 157 5.60 10.03 1.35
C LEU A 157 6.86 10.47 0.59
N LEU A 158 6.70 11.16 -0.55
CA LEU A 158 7.80 11.76 -1.28
C LEU A 158 8.52 12.83 -0.43
N GLU A 159 7.76 13.68 0.27
CA GLU A 159 8.32 14.65 1.21
C GLU A 159 9.04 13.98 2.39
N GLU A 160 8.44 12.94 2.98
CA GLU A 160 8.95 12.29 4.20
C GLU A 160 10.14 11.36 3.92
N PHE A 161 10.12 10.61 2.82
CA PHE A 161 11.08 9.55 2.52
C PHE A 161 11.93 9.81 1.28
N GLY A 162 11.73 10.91 0.56
CA GLY A 162 12.48 11.20 -0.67
C GLY A 162 14.00 11.20 -0.49
N ALA A 163 14.50 11.66 0.66
CA ALA A 163 15.93 11.63 0.98
C ALA A 163 16.50 10.22 1.30
N LEU A 164 15.64 9.21 1.45
CA LEU A 164 16.05 7.81 1.60
C LEU A 164 16.10 7.07 0.26
N ALA A 165 15.48 7.68 -0.77
CA ALA A 165 15.32 7.20 -2.14
C ALA A 165 16.32 7.86 -3.12
N SER A 166 17.49 8.24 -2.60
CA SER A 166 18.56 8.97 -3.30
C SER A 166 19.89 8.23 -3.25
#